data_AF-A0AAP5D3J5-F1
#
_entry.id   AF-A0AAP5D3J5-F1
#
_cell.length_a   1.000
_cell.length_b   1.000
_cell.length_c   1.000
_cell.angle_alpha   90.00
_cell.angle_beta   90.00
_cell.angle_gamma   90.00
#
_symmetry.space_group_name_H-M   'P 1'
#
loop_
_entity.id
_entity.type
_entity.pdbx_description
1 polymer ?
#
loop_
_entity_poly.entity_id
_entity_poly.type
_entity_poly.pdbx_seq_one_letter_code
_entity_poly.pdbx_strand_id
1 'polypeptide(L)'
;MPAYPQGRGPLVLIDEGHHEFHTAEGRYRRFAELLRADGYRVEPHRGRFTAAALDSAKVLVIANPVSARNEKDWTLPVDPAFDSAEVDVVGRWVRGGGSLLLIADHMPFGGGAATLAKRFGPAWSSCSPTRRGPFTPPPPGDP
;
A
#
# COMPACT_ATOMS: atom_id res chain seq x y z
N MET A 1 -9.89 -5.15 28.07
CA MET A 1 -11.25 -4.92 27.53
C MET A 1 -11.10 -4.42 26.10
N PRO A 2 -12.04 -4.70 25.19
CA PRO A 2 -12.02 -4.15 23.84
C PRO A 2 -11.97 -2.62 23.85
N ALA A 3 -11.30 -2.02 22.88
CA ALA A 3 -11.25 -0.56 22.70
C ALA A 3 -12.63 0.04 22.38
N TYR A 4 -13.49 -0.71 21.67
CA TYR A 4 -14.84 -0.30 21.30
C TYR A 4 -15.87 -1.39 21.64
N PRO A 5 -17.15 -1.02 21.84
CA PRO A 5 -18.23 -2.01 21.84
C PRO A 5 -18.23 -2.80 20.52
N GLN A 6 -18.58 -4.08 20.59
CA GLN A 6 -18.52 -4.99 19.45
C GLN A 6 -19.22 -4.41 18.21
N GLY A 7 -18.48 -4.24 17.11
CA GLY A 7 -18.98 -3.73 15.84
C GLY A 7 -19.38 -2.24 15.84
N ARG A 8 -19.06 -1.49 16.90
CA ARG A 8 -19.35 -0.05 17.01
C ARG A 8 -18.11 0.83 16.80
N GLY A 9 -16.94 0.23 16.63
CA GLY A 9 -15.71 0.94 16.36
C GLY A 9 -15.61 1.52 14.94
N PRO A 10 -14.53 2.26 14.68
CA PRO A 10 -14.19 2.77 13.35
C PRO A 10 -14.15 1.67 12.28
N LEU A 11 -14.46 2.05 11.05
CA LEU A 11 -14.29 1.16 9.90
C LEU A 11 -12.83 1.15 9.45
N VAL A 12 -12.28 -0.06 9.34
CA VAL A 12 -10.97 -0.38 8.78
C VAL A 12 -11.20 -1.12 7.46
N LEU A 13 -10.71 -0.56 6.37
CA LEU A 13 -10.69 -1.21 5.06
C LEU A 13 -9.35 -1.93 4.86
N ILE A 14 -9.40 -3.18 4.40
CA ILE A 14 -8.23 -3.94 3.93
C ILE A 14 -8.32 -4.02 2.41
N ASP A 15 -7.30 -3.56 1.71
CA ASP A 15 -7.27 -3.59 0.25
C ASP A 15 -7.17 -5.02 -0.30
N GLU A 16 -8.08 -5.34 -1.21
CA GLU A 16 -8.12 -6.55 -2.02
C GLU A 16 -8.36 -6.21 -3.50
N GLY A 17 -8.20 -4.94 -3.89
CA GLY A 17 -8.47 -4.42 -5.23
C GLY A 17 -7.25 -4.41 -6.16
N HIS A 18 -6.03 -4.52 -5.62
CA HIS A 18 -4.79 -4.34 -6.37
C HIS A 18 -3.89 -5.58 -6.25
N HIS A 19 -4.52 -6.73 -6.50
CA HIS A 19 -3.91 -8.05 -6.56
C HIS A 19 -3.13 -8.45 -5.29
N GLU A 20 -3.50 -7.88 -4.14
CA GLU A 20 -2.98 -8.28 -2.85
C GLU A 20 -3.38 -9.71 -2.51
N PHE A 21 -2.43 -10.48 -2.01
CA PHE A 21 -2.67 -11.81 -1.47
C PHE A 21 -2.90 -11.80 0.06
N HIS A 22 -2.98 -10.60 0.65
CA HIS A 22 -3.21 -10.31 2.08
C HIS A 22 -4.65 -9.87 2.34
N THR A 23 -5.61 -10.73 2.02
CA THR A 23 -7.04 -10.47 2.17
C THR A 23 -7.51 -10.57 3.62
N ALA A 24 -8.62 -9.90 3.93
CA ALA A 24 -9.25 -9.88 5.26
C ALA A 24 -9.69 -11.29 5.72
N GLU A 25 -10.06 -12.15 4.77
CA GLU A 25 -10.40 -13.55 5.03
C GLU A 25 -9.23 -14.53 4.79
N GLY A 26 -8.13 -14.07 4.19
CA GLY A 26 -6.95 -14.86 3.85
C GLY A 26 -5.79 -14.64 4.81
N ARG A 27 -4.62 -14.25 4.29
CA ARG A 27 -3.39 -14.15 5.10
C ARG A 27 -3.46 -13.09 6.20
N TYR A 28 -4.35 -12.10 6.08
CA TYR A 28 -4.58 -11.08 7.11
C TYR A 28 -5.74 -11.42 8.04
N ARG A 29 -6.32 -12.62 7.95
CA ARG A 29 -7.44 -13.06 8.79
C ARG A 29 -7.19 -12.87 10.28
N ARG A 30 -6.01 -13.23 10.79
CA ARG A 30 -5.72 -13.08 12.23
C ARG A 30 -5.64 -11.60 12.65
N PHE A 31 -5.11 -10.74 11.79
CA PHE A 31 -5.11 -9.30 12.00
C PHE A 31 -6.55 -8.74 11.99
N ALA A 32 -7.37 -9.14 11.02
CA ALA A 32 -8.77 -8.74 10.95
C ALA A 32 -9.60 -9.26 12.14
N GLU A 33 -9.39 -10.50 12.57
CA GLU A 33 -10.03 -11.09 13.75
C GLU A 33 -9.66 -10.35 15.04
N LEU A 34 -8.39 -9.97 15.20
CA LEU A 34 -7.94 -9.19 16.35
C LEU A 34 -8.63 -7.83 16.40
N LEU A 35 -8.67 -7.10 15.29
CA LEU A 35 -9.37 -5.82 15.20
C LEU A 35 -10.87 -5.95 15.49
N ARG A 36 -11.52 -6.99 14.94
CA ARG A 36 -12.94 -7.27 15.20
C ARG A 36 -13.21 -7.62 16.66
N ALA A 37 -12.30 -8.36 17.31
CA ALA A 37 -12.38 -8.67 18.74
C ALA A 37 -12.17 -7.43 19.63
N ASP A 38 -11.43 -6.44 19.12
CA ASP A 38 -11.23 -5.14 19.78
C ASP A 38 -12.35 -4.12 19.46
N GLY A 39 -13.39 -4.54 18.74
CA GLY A 39 -14.61 -3.79 18.49
C GLY A 39 -14.65 -2.97 17.19
N TYR A 40 -13.58 -2.99 16.39
CA TYR A 40 -13.56 -2.35 15.07
C TYR A 40 -14.47 -3.06 14.06
N ARG A 41 -14.91 -2.32 13.04
CA ARG A 41 -15.52 -2.91 11.84
C ARG A 41 -14.42 -3.11 10.82
N VAL A 42 -14.27 -4.32 10.30
CA VAL A 42 -13.24 -4.64 9.31
C VAL A 42 -13.90 -5.22 8.07
N GLU A 43 -13.71 -4.55 6.94
CA GLU A 43 -14.30 -4.91 5.66
C GLU A 43 -13.22 -4.98 4.58
N PRO A 44 -13.32 -5.93 3.64
CA PRO A 44 -12.48 -5.92 2.45
C PRO A 44 -12.90 -4.77 1.52
N HIS A 45 -11.93 -4.04 0.99
CA HIS A 45 -12.16 -3.09 -0.09
C HIS A 45 -11.77 -3.73 -1.42
N ARG A 46 -12.69 -3.74 -2.37
CA ARG A 46 -12.48 -4.35 -3.69
C ARG A 46 -12.63 -3.30 -4.77
N GLY A 47 -11.74 -3.38 -5.76
CA GLY A 47 -11.69 -2.43 -6.87
C GLY A 47 -11.07 -1.10 -6.48
N ARG A 48 -11.35 -0.09 -7.31
CA ARG A 48 -10.61 1.17 -7.28
C ARG A 48 -10.93 2.05 -6.07
N PHE A 49 -9.95 2.82 -5.61
CA PHE A 49 -10.17 3.83 -4.59
C PHE A 49 -10.91 5.04 -5.14
N THR A 50 -12.08 5.32 -4.56
CA THR A 50 -12.89 6.50 -4.85
C THR A 50 -13.21 7.24 -3.55
N ALA A 51 -13.56 8.53 -3.64
CA ALA A 51 -13.95 9.29 -2.46
C ALA A 51 -15.14 8.64 -1.73
N ALA A 52 -16.14 8.16 -2.48
CA ALA A 52 -17.29 7.46 -1.93
C ALA A 52 -16.91 6.15 -1.24
N ALA A 53 -15.96 5.39 -1.79
CA ALA A 53 -15.51 4.13 -1.18
C ALA A 53 -14.77 4.35 0.15
N LEU A 54 -14.08 5.48 0.33
CA LEU A 54 -13.29 5.77 1.52
C LEU A 54 -14.04 6.62 2.57
N ASP A 55 -15.20 7.17 2.23
CA ASP A 55 -15.91 8.18 3.04
C ASP A 55 -16.23 7.72 4.47
N SER A 56 -16.67 6.46 4.61
CA SER A 56 -17.04 5.87 5.90
C SER A 56 -15.87 5.26 6.67
N ALA A 57 -14.71 5.09 6.01
CA ALA A 57 -13.52 4.46 6.56
C ALA A 57 -12.70 5.46 7.37
N LYS A 58 -12.11 4.98 8.48
CA LYS A 58 -11.12 5.74 9.26
C LYS A 58 -9.70 5.25 9.03
N VAL A 59 -9.54 3.98 8.69
CA VAL A 59 -8.25 3.38 8.40
C VAL A 59 -8.33 2.62 7.08
N LEU A 60 -7.29 2.74 6.26
CA LEU A 60 -7.07 1.96 5.06
C LEU A 60 -5.75 1.20 5.23
N VAL A 61 -5.79 -0.11 5.04
CA VAL A 61 -4.65 -1.02 5.13
C VAL A 61 -4.36 -1.56 3.74
N ILE A 62 -3.18 -1.26 3.21
CA ILE A 62 -2.69 -1.73 1.92
C ILE A 62 -1.43 -2.55 2.16
N ALA A 63 -1.47 -3.83 1.81
CA ALA A 63 -0.41 -4.77 2.14
C ALA A 63 0.13 -5.50 0.91
N ASN A 64 1.31 -5.07 0.46
CA ASN A 64 2.01 -5.59 -0.71
C ASN A 64 1.20 -5.44 -2.03
N PRO A 65 0.82 -4.20 -2.41
CA PRO A 65 0.05 -3.95 -3.61
C PRO A 65 0.88 -4.27 -4.86
N VAL A 66 0.24 -4.82 -5.89
CA VAL A 66 0.91 -5.16 -7.14
C VAL A 66 0.04 -4.83 -8.36
N SER A 67 0.68 -4.29 -9.39
CA SER A 67 0.00 -4.03 -10.66
C SER A 67 -0.40 -5.35 -11.33
N ALA A 68 -1.42 -5.29 -12.20
CA ALA A 68 -1.83 -6.45 -12.99
C ALA A 68 -0.67 -7.02 -13.83
N ARG A 69 0.22 -6.16 -14.36
CA ARG A 69 1.44 -6.58 -15.08
C ARG A 69 2.32 -7.45 -14.20
N ASN A 70 2.49 -7.06 -12.94
CA ASN A 70 3.44 -7.68 -12.02
C ASN A 70 2.84 -8.74 -11.11
N GLU A 71 1.60 -9.19 -11.34
CA GLU A 71 0.98 -10.25 -10.54
C GLU A 71 1.79 -11.57 -10.66
N LYS A 72 2.21 -11.92 -11.88
CA LYS A 72 2.90 -13.19 -12.18
C LYS A 72 4.33 -13.02 -12.71
N ASP A 73 4.65 -11.84 -13.25
CA ASP A 73 5.96 -11.53 -13.82
C ASP A 73 6.61 -10.36 -13.08
N TRP A 74 7.70 -10.62 -12.37
CA TRP A 74 8.41 -9.61 -11.57
C TRP A 74 9.63 -9.03 -12.28
N THR A 75 9.68 -9.14 -13.61
CA THR A 75 10.72 -8.50 -14.42
C THR A 75 10.63 -6.98 -14.35
N LEU A 76 11.79 -6.36 -14.17
CA LEU A 76 11.92 -4.90 -14.13
C LEU A 76 11.61 -4.27 -15.49
N PRO A 77 11.06 -3.04 -15.52
CA PRO A 77 10.63 -2.24 -14.36
C PRO A 77 9.38 -2.81 -13.70
N VAL A 78 9.14 -2.53 -12.41
CA VAL A 78 7.85 -2.85 -11.78
C VAL A 78 6.90 -1.67 -11.96
N ASP A 79 5.70 -1.94 -12.44
CA ASP A 79 4.67 -0.94 -12.65
C ASP A 79 3.96 -0.59 -11.33
N PRO A 80 3.56 0.67 -11.13
CA PRO A 80 2.75 1.07 -9.99
C PRO A 80 1.41 0.31 -9.94
N ALA A 81 0.96 -0.02 -8.74
CA ALA A 81 -0.33 -0.68 -8.53
C ALA A 81 -1.51 0.30 -8.66
N PHE A 82 -1.26 1.58 -8.37
CA PHE A 82 -2.26 2.65 -8.34
C PHE A 82 -1.97 3.68 -9.42
N ASP A 83 -3.02 4.15 -10.10
CA ASP A 83 -2.91 5.31 -10.97
C ASP A 83 -2.98 6.64 -10.21
N SER A 84 -2.75 7.74 -10.93
CA SER A 84 -2.71 9.08 -10.34
C SER A 84 -4.03 9.49 -9.68
N ALA A 85 -5.17 9.07 -10.24
CA ALA A 85 -6.47 9.41 -9.68
C ALA A 85 -6.70 8.74 -8.33
N GLU A 86 -6.30 7.47 -8.20
CA GLU A 86 -6.38 6.75 -6.92
C GLU A 86 -5.41 7.33 -5.88
N VAL A 87 -4.17 7.63 -6.29
CA VAL A 87 -3.18 8.29 -5.42
C VAL A 87 -3.70 9.64 -4.90
N ASP A 88 -4.37 10.41 -5.74
CA ASP A 88 -4.96 11.69 -5.33
C ASP A 88 -6.20 11.53 -4.45
N VAL A 89 -7.02 10.51 -4.67
CA VAL A 89 -8.14 10.17 -3.79
C VAL A 89 -7.62 9.80 -2.40
N VAL A 90 -6.71 8.84 -2.30
CA VAL A 90 -6.14 8.41 -1.01
C VAL A 90 -5.40 9.57 -0.35
N GLY A 91 -4.61 10.33 -1.11
CA GLY A 91 -3.88 11.49 -0.60
C GLY A 91 -4.79 12.60 -0.07
N ARG A 92 -5.96 12.84 -0.67
CA ARG A 92 -6.95 13.80 -0.14
C ARG A 92 -7.66 13.24 1.09
N TRP A 93 -8.03 11.97 1.08
CA TRP A 93 -8.70 11.30 2.20
C TRP A 93 -7.82 11.30 3.46
N VAL A 94 -6.52 10.99 3.34
CA VAL A 94 -5.58 11.06 4.48
C VAL A 94 -5.47 12.48 5.02
N ARG A 95 -5.37 13.50 4.16
CA ARG A 95 -5.37 14.92 4.60
C ARG A 95 -6.68 15.34 5.28
N GLY A 96 -7.79 14.69 4.91
CA GLY A 96 -9.09 14.88 5.54
C GLY A 96 -9.25 14.17 6.89
N GLY A 97 -8.20 13.52 7.41
CA GLY A 97 -8.20 12.82 8.71
C GLY A 97 -8.31 11.30 8.61
N GLY A 98 -8.26 10.73 7.39
CA GLY A 98 -8.08 9.30 7.20
C GLY A 98 -6.67 8.84 7.60
N SER A 99 -6.53 7.59 8.03
CA SER A 99 -5.24 6.99 8.41
C SER A 99 -4.85 5.87 7.45
N LEU A 100 -3.63 5.93 6.89
CA LEU A 100 -3.11 4.93 5.96
C LEU A 100 -2.03 4.08 6.63
N LEU A 101 -2.19 2.75 6.58
CA LEU A 101 -1.12 1.79 6.80
C LEU A 101 -0.73 1.18 5.45
N LEU A 102 0.45 1.55 4.94
CA LEU A 102 1.00 1.06 3.68
C LEU A 102 2.21 0.17 3.97
N ILE A 103 2.16 -1.08 3.51
CA ILE A 103 3.23 -2.07 3.69
C ILE A 103 3.72 -2.51 2.32
N ALA A 104 5.04 -2.46 2.11
CA ALA A 104 5.69 -3.06 0.96
C ALA A 104 6.98 -3.77 1.40
N ASP A 105 7.04 -5.07 1.16
CA ASP A 105 8.19 -5.92 1.46
C ASP A 105 9.20 -5.90 0.28
N HIS A 106 9.74 -7.06 -0.10
CA HIS A 106 10.63 -7.21 -1.24
C HIS A 106 9.97 -6.89 -2.60
N MET A 107 10.77 -6.89 -3.66
CA MET A 107 10.26 -6.76 -5.04
C MET A 107 9.17 -7.82 -5.34
N PRO A 108 8.01 -7.44 -5.92
CA PRO A 108 7.74 -6.22 -6.66
C PRO A 108 7.05 -5.13 -5.84
N PHE A 109 6.68 -5.40 -4.59
CA PHE A 109 5.72 -4.59 -3.84
C PHE A 109 6.19 -3.15 -3.63
N GLY A 110 7.50 -2.94 -3.46
CA GLY A 110 8.09 -1.60 -3.37
C GLY A 110 7.85 -0.73 -4.61
N GLY A 111 7.83 -1.33 -5.80
CA GLY A 111 7.50 -0.67 -7.07
C GLY A 111 6.00 -0.43 -7.21
N GLY A 112 5.18 -1.42 -6.85
CA GLY A 112 3.72 -1.30 -6.83
C GLY A 112 3.23 -0.14 -5.95
N ALA A 113 3.80 -0.02 -4.75
CA ALA A 113 3.46 1.04 -3.80
C ALA A 113 4.13 2.41 -4.09
N ALA A 114 5.07 2.48 -5.04
CA ALA A 114 5.99 3.62 -5.15
C ALA A 114 5.29 4.96 -5.39
N THR A 115 4.27 5.01 -6.25
CA THR A 115 3.55 6.25 -6.57
C THR A 115 2.76 6.76 -5.37
N LEU A 116 2.07 5.85 -4.67
CA LEU A 116 1.31 6.18 -3.46
C LEU A 116 2.24 6.61 -2.32
N ALA A 117 3.33 5.89 -2.08
CA ALA A 117 4.28 6.22 -1.01
C ALA A 117 4.92 7.60 -1.22
N LYS A 118 5.33 7.92 -2.46
CA LYS A 118 5.89 9.22 -2.83
C LYS A 118 4.92 10.38 -2.59
N ARG A 119 3.61 10.14 -2.52
CA ARG A 119 2.61 11.17 -2.20
C ARG A 119 2.77 11.74 -0.79
N PHE A 120 3.32 10.95 0.13
CA PHE A 120 3.43 11.28 1.55
C PHE A 120 4.86 11.62 2.00
N GLY A 121 5.88 11.40 1.18
CA GLY A 121 7.23 11.88 1.46
C GLY A 121 8.30 11.39 0.48
N PRO A 122 9.44 12.09 0.39
CA PRO A 122 10.52 11.79 -0.55
C PRO A 122 11.37 10.57 -0.16
N ALA A 123 11.19 9.99 1.03
CA ALA A 123 12.04 8.94 1.57
C ALA A 123 11.74 7.51 1.04
N TRP A 124 10.76 7.33 0.15
CA TRP A 124 10.47 6.01 -0.41
C TRP A 124 11.51 5.60 -1.45
N SER A 125 12.35 4.63 -1.10
CA SER A 125 13.28 3.97 -2.03
C SER A 125 12.88 2.51 -2.15
N SER A 126 12.39 2.10 -3.33
CA SER A 126 12.23 0.67 -3.61
C SER A 126 13.61 0.05 -3.79
N CYS A 127 13.92 -1.03 -3.07
CA CYS A 127 15.16 -1.79 -3.26
C CYS A 127 15.05 -2.65 -4.53
N SER A 128 14.94 -1.99 -5.67
CA SER A 128 15.13 -2.61 -6.98
C SER A 128 16.57 -2.32 -7.39
N PRO A 129 17.30 -3.26 -8.02
CA PRO A 129 18.59 -2.94 -8.61
C PRO A 129 18.33 -1.90 -9.70
N THR A 130 18.56 -0.63 -9.37
CA THR A 130 18.75 0.39 -10.39
C THR A 130 19.98 -0.07 -11.15
N ARG A 131 19.85 -0.34 -12.45
CA ARG A 131 21.02 -0.30 -13.32
C ARG A 131 21.56 1.13 -13.21
N ARG A 132 22.46 1.37 -12.27
CA ARG A 132 23.41 2.47 -12.43
C ARG A 132 24.12 2.17 -13.74
N GLY A 133 24.22 3.18 -14.61
CA GLY A 133 25.03 3.06 -15.81
C GLY A 133 26.43 2.53 -15.48
N PRO A 134 27.19 2.05 -16.48
CA PRO A 134 28.52 1.52 -16.25
C PRO A 134 29.33 2.49 -15.38
N PHE A 135 29.91 1.96 -14.31
CA PHE A 135 30.80 2.72 -13.43
C PHE A 135 31.98 3.22 -14.26
N THR A 136 32.07 4.53 -14.45
CA THR A 136 33.28 5.19 -14.98
C THR A 136 34.16 5.55 -13.79
N PRO A 137 35.31 4.89 -13.60
CA PRO A 137 36.26 5.29 -12.57
C PRO A 137 36.78 6.72 -12.84
N PRO A 138 37.16 7.47 -11.80
CA PRO A 138 37.83 8.75 -11.97
C PRO A 138 39.15 8.55 -12.74
N PRO A 139 39.61 9.53 -13.54
CA PRO A 139 40.92 9.45 -14.17
C PRO A 139 42.00 9.31 -13.08
N PRO A 140 43.09 8.56 -13.34
CA PRO A 140 44.21 8.52 -12.41
C PRO A 140 44.71 9.94 -12.18
N GLY A 141 44.86 10.33 -10.91
CA GLY A 141 45.46 11.61 -10.56
C GLY A 141 46.91 11.61 -11.05
N ASP A 142 47.31 12.72 -11.67
CA ASP A 142 48.71 12.94 -12.04
C ASP A 142 49.60 12.92 -10.78
N PRO A 143 50.84 12.39 -10.89
CA PRO A 143 51.73 12.11 -9.75
C PRO A 143 52.20 13.34 -8.98
#